data_AF-A0A1B6IZD7-F1
#
_entry.id   AF-A0A1B6IZD7-F1
#
_cell.length_a   1.000
_cell.length_b   1.000
_cell.length_c   1.000
_cell.angle_alpha   90.00
_cell.angle_beta   90.00
_cell.angle_gamma   90.00
#
_symmetry.space_group_name_H-M   'P 1'
#
loop_
_entity.id
_entity.type
_entity.pdbx_description
1 polymer ?
#
loop_
_entity_poly.entity_id
_entity_poly.type
_entity_poly.pdbx_seq_one_letter_code
_entity_poly.pdbx_strand_id
1 'polypeptide(L)'
;SLPRLVWPLYVLYGWSASPCIILFFRTLGLTFMKWLQPKRPLRPTRKERKKLPVMGLVGQEVEVIVNVVRAFEVPVRIDVDPLLESDLPLVPVRPFVEVSFQNRKCRTTTAEGANPTWNQDLRIPVKLASSGLYNVPDKLYCQLYDETVVDLLEDDRQRETNIHQRLQRQWLGSLQIPFSSLCSNSRIEGTFQLYSPPVLLGYQRESQHRQVSSSPTSLRDSTFLTLFIT
;
A
#
# COMPACT_ATOMS: atom_id res chain seq x y z
N SER A 1 25.80 -64.76 47.91
CA SER A 1 26.73 -65.55 47.09
C SER A 1 26.19 -65.66 45.68
N LEU A 2 26.88 -65.05 44.71
CA LEU A 2 26.85 -65.48 43.29
C LEU A 2 27.31 -66.96 43.21
N PRO A 3 27.05 -67.77 42.13
CA PRO A 3 27.31 -67.34 40.74
C PRO A 3 26.59 -68.07 39.56
N ARG A 4 26.91 -67.58 38.34
CA ARG A 4 27.13 -68.25 37.03
C ARG A 4 25.90 -68.78 36.23
N LEU A 5 25.58 -68.21 35.06
CA LEU A 5 26.18 -68.39 33.70
C LEU A 5 26.20 -69.84 33.21
N VAL A 6 25.38 -70.18 32.19
CA VAL A 6 25.72 -71.06 31.03
C VAL A 6 24.75 -70.78 29.86
N TRP A 7 25.28 -70.31 28.72
CA TRP A 7 24.75 -70.42 27.34
C TRP A 7 25.15 -71.80 26.79
N PRO A 8 24.54 -72.44 25.74
CA PRO A 8 24.71 -71.94 24.37
C PRO A 8 23.78 -72.42 23.20
N LEU A 9 23.95 -71.71 22.08
CA LEU A 9 24.03 -72.13 20.66
C LEU A 9 22.99 -73.06 20.03
N TYR A 10 22.34 -72.56 18.95
CA TYR A 10 22.23 -73.28 17.68
C TYR A 10 22.46 -72.32 16.50
N VAL A 11 23.39 -72.70 15.64
CA VAL A 11 23.68 -72.15 14.30
C VAL A 11 23.75 -73.34 13.33
N LEU A 12 23.56 -73.06 12.03
CA LEU A 12 23.67 -73.90 10.81
C LEU A 12 22.30 -74.43 10.35
N TYR A 13 21.86 -74.26 9.11
CA TYR A 13 22.51 -74.25 7.79
C TYR A 13 21.92 -73.09 6.93
N GLY A 14 22.62 -72.39 6.04
CA GLY A 14 23.37 -72.90 4.89
C GLY A 14 22.40 -73.23 3.75
N TRP A 15 22.47 -72.53 2.61
CA TRP A 15 22.40 -73.04 1.23
C TRP A 15 22.32 -71.87 0.23
N SER A 16 23.04 -72.08 -0.88
CA SER A 16 23.51 -71.11 -1.85
C SER A 16 22.57 -70.88 -3.03
N ALA A 17 22.50 -69.62 -3.46
CA ALA A 17 22.41 -69.08 -4.82
C ALA A 17 21.59 -69.81 -5.92
N SER A 18 20.62 -69.08 -6.50
CA SER A 18 20.47 -68.94 -7.95
C SER A 18 19.67 -67.67 -8.33
N PRO A 19 19.96 -67.02 -9.47
CA PRO A 19 19.80 -65.57 -9.65
C PRO A 19 18.83 -65.23 -10.78
N CYS A 20 17.51 -65.39 -10.61
CA CYS A 20 16.56 -65.14 -11.72
C CYS A 20 15.19 -64.55 -11.37
N ILE A 21 14.90 -64.12 -10.14
CA ILE A 21 13.57 -63.54 -9.80
C ILE A 21 13.65 -62.06 -9.38
N ILE A 22 14.81 -61.44 -9.57
CA ILE A 22 14.87 -59.98 -9.66
C ILE A 22 14.40 -59.67 -11.08
N LEU A 23 13.17 -59.15 -11.21
CA LEU A 23 12.54 -58.50 -12.38
C LEU A 23 11.15 -59.06 -12.70
N PHE A 24 10.18 -59.03 -11.78
CA PHE A 24 8.76 -59.08 -12.23
C PHE A 24 7.71 -58.32 -11.42
N PHE A 25 8.04 -57.63 -10.32
CA PHE A 25 7.04 -56.81 -9.62
C PHE A 25 7.63 -55.47 -9.19
N ARG A 26 7.68 -54.50 -10.12
CA ARG A 26 8.15 -53.13 -9.86
C ARG A 26 7.16 -52.02 -10.24
N THR A 27 5.87 -52.32 -10.45
CA THR A 27 4.94 -51.31 -10.99
C THR A 27 3.50 -51.37 -10.43
N LEU A 28 3.33 -51.62 -9.13
CA LEU A 28 2.05 -51.34 -8.46
C LEU A 28 2.29 -50.94 -7.01
N GLY A 29 2.50 -49.64 -6.74
CA GLY A 29 2.67 -49.22 -5.35
C GLY A 29 2.95 -47.76 -5.06
N LEU A 30 2.64 -46.80 -5.95
CA LEU A 30 2.94 -45.38 -5.71
C LEU A 30 1.76 -44.42 -5.84
N THR A 31 0.53 -44.90 -6.08
CA THR A 31 -0.62 -44.00 -6.35
C THR A 31 -1.62 -43.86 -5.20
N PHE A 32 -1.42 -44.50 -4.05
CA PHE A 32 -2.39 -44.48 -2.93
C PHE A 32 -2.01 -43.62 -1.71
N MET A 33 -0.86 -42.92 -1.73
CA MET A 33 -0.36 -42.18 -0.55
C MET A 33 -0.58 -40.66 -0.60
N LYS A 34 -1.45 -40.15 -1.47
CA LYS A 34 -1.95 -38.75 -1.39
C LYS A 34 -3.25 -38.60 -0.61
N TRP A 35 -3.88 -39.70 -0.18
CA TRP A 35 -5.16 -39.68 0.53
C TRP A 35 -5.02 -39.30 2.03
N LEU A 36 -3.87 -39.58 2.63
CA LEU A 36 -3.61 -39.31 4.05
C LEU A 36 -3.06 -37.90 4.34
N GLN A 37 -3.02 -37.00 3.35
CA GLN A 37 -2.62 -35.63 3.61
C GLN A 37 -3.81 -34.86 4.21
N PRO A 38 -3.67 -34.30 5.42
CA PRO A 38 -4.73 -33.49 6.00
C PRO A 38 -5.03 -32.33 5.05
N LYS A 39 -6.27 -32.26 4.56
CA LYS A 39 -6.74 -31.21 3.66
C LYS A 39 -6.48 -29.86 4.33
N ARG A 40 -5.54 -29.08 3.78
CA ARG A 40 -5.34 -27.69 4.17
C ARG A 40 -6.68 -26.96 4.00
N PRO A 41 -7.25 -26.36 5.05
CA PRO A 41 -8.54 -25.70 4.94
C PRO A 41 -8.44 -24.54 3.94
N LEU A 42 -9.24 -24.60 2.87
CA LEU A 42 -9.30 -23.60 1.79
C LEU A 42 -10.04 -22.31 2.18
N ARG A 43 -10.10 -22.03 3.48
CA ARG A 43 -10.62 -20.77 4.02
C ARG A 43 -9.68 -20.33 5.14
N PRO A 44 -8.71 -19.46 4.85
CA PRO A 44 -7.98 -18.80 5.91
C PRO A 44 -8.99 -18.01 6.76
N THR A 45 -9.31 -18.50 7.95
CA THR A 45 -10.03 -17.71 8.93
C THR A 45 -9.05 -16.68 9.47
N ARG A 46 -9.40 -15.41 9.27
CA ARG A 46 -8.59 -14.28 9.74
C ARG A 46 -8.41 -14.40 11.25
N LYS A 47 -7.19 -14.76 11.68
CA LYS A 47 -6.81 -14.63 13.09
C LYS A 47 -6.76 -13.12 13.37
N GLU A 48 -7.66 -12.63 14.20
CA GLU A 48 -7.55 -11.25 14.68
C GLU A 48 -6.23 -11.09 15.41
N ARG A 49 -5.48 -10.04 15.07
CA ARG A 49 -4.21 -9.73 15.72
C ARG A 49 -4.51 -9.43 17.18
N LYS A 50 -3.85 -10.12 18.10
CA LYS A 50 -3.99 -9.91 19.54
C LYS A 50 -3.75 -8.43 19.82
N LYS A 51 -4.75 -7.72 20.34
CA LYS A 51 -4.63 -6.33 20.78
C LYS A 51 -3.55 -6.31 21.86
N LEU A 52 -2.33 -5.90 21.50
CA LEU A 52 -1.25 -5.84 22.46
C LEU A 52 -1.56 -4.69 23.42
N PRO A 53 -1.58 -4.92 24.74
CA PRO A 53 -1.73 -3.84 25.69
C PRO A 53 -0.54 -2.89 25.52
N VAL A 54 -0.84 -1.68 25.09
CA VAL A 54 0.11 -0.61 24.73
C VAL A 54 0.97 -0.12 25.91
N MET A 55 0.72 -0.59 27.13
CA MET A 55 1.49 -0.23 28.33
C MET A 55 2.95 -0.74 28.34
N GLY A 56 3.38 -1.53 27.37
CA GLY A 56 4.76 -2.06 27.29
C GLY A 56 5.67 -1.42 26.24
N LEU A 57 5.25 -0.37 25.53
CA LEU A 57 5.98 0.17 24.36
C LEU A 57 6.98 1.29 24.69
N VAL A 58 7.18 1.64 25.97
CA VAL A 58 8.18 2.63 26.37
C VAL A 58 9.57 2.10 26.04
N GLY A 59 10.21 2.67 25.02
CA GLY A 59 11.54 2.26 24.52
C GLY A 59 11.53 1.46 23.21
N GLN A 60 10.38 1.13 22.63
CA GLN A 60 10.30 0.58 21.27
C GLN A 60 10.08 1.70 20.25
N GLU A 61 10.79 1.62 19.12
CA GLU A 61 10.50 2.46 17.95
C GLU A 61 9.17 2.01 17.34
N VAL A 62 8.12 2.81 17.54
CA VAL A 62 6.82 2.61 16.92
C VAL A 62 6.78 3.40 15.63
N GLU A 63 6.31 2.80 14.55
CA GLU A 63 6.07 3.48 13.27
C GLU A 63 4.66 3.25 12.78
N VAL A 64 4.08 4.27 12.15
CA VAL A 64 2.84 4.16 11.38
C VAL A 64 3.23 3.89 9.94
N ILE A 65 2.68 2.82 9.37
CA ILE A 65 2.90 2.46 7.97
C ILE A 65 1.64 2.79 7.20
N VAL A 66 1.76 3.66 6.20
CA VAL A 66 0.68 4.07 5.30
C VAL A 66 1.00 3.57 3.89
N ASN A 67 0.29 2.54 3.44
CA ASN A 67 0.30 2.11 2.05
C ASN A 67 -0.66 3.00 1.25
N VAL A 68 -0.12 3.82 0.36
CA VAL A 68 -0.88 4.67 -0.55
C VAL A 68 -1.04 3.92 -1.88
N VAL A 69 -2.25 3.45 -2.17
CA VAL A 69 -2.52 2.61 -3.34
C VAL A 69 -2.72 3.46 -4.59
N ARG A 70 -3.79 4.25 -4.60
CA ARG A 70 -4.27 5.00 -5.78
C ARG A 70 -5.24 6.10 -5.39
N ALA A 71 -5.45 7.05 -6.29
CA ALA A 71 -6.53 8.02 -6.21
C ALA A 71 -7.40 7.98 -7.46
N PHE A 72 -8.61 8.53 -7.36
CA PHE A 72 -9.59 8.61 -8.44
C PHE A 72 -10.21 9.99 -8.50
N GLU A 73 -10.65 10.37 -9.71
CA GLU A 73 -11.35 11.63 -9.95
C GLU A 73 -10.54 12.83 -9.43
N VAL A 74 -9.21 12.79 -9.63
CA VAL A 74 -8.34 13.92 -9.36
C VAL A 74 -8.62 15.00 -10.43
N PRO A 75 -8.84 16.28 -10.05
CA PRO A 75 -9.01 17.37 -11.01
C PRO A 75 -7.81 17.48 -11.95
N VAL A 76 -8.07 17.78 -13.21
CA VAL A 76 -7.05 17.93 -14.27
C VAL A 76 -6.78 19.40 -14.52
N ARG A 77 -5.53 19.76 -14.89
CA ARG A 77 -5.16 21.14 -15.18
C ARG A 77 -5.88 21.62 -16.43
N ILE A 78 -6.43 22.83 -16.35
CA ILE A 78 -6.95 23.57 -17.49
C ILE A 78 -5.79 24.40 -18.01
N ASP A 79 -5.42 24.24 -19.28
CA ASP A 79 -4.52 25.19 -19.91
C ASP A 79 -5.30 26.48 -20.20
N VAL A 80 -4.90 27.59 -19.61
CA VAL A 80 -5.59 28.87 -19.80
C VAL A 80 -4.78 29.67 -20.81
N ASP A 81 -4.81 29.24 -22.07
CA ASP A 81 -4.35 30.10 -23.16
C ASP A 81 -5.40 31.22 -23.32
N PRO A 82 -5.06 32.50 -23.02
CA PRO A 82 -6.03 33.59 -23.06
C PRO A 82 -6.59 33.88 -24.47
N LEU A 83 -6.06 33.22 -25.49
CA LEU A 83 -6.32 33.47 -26.91
C LEU A 83 -7.18 32.39 -27.58
N LEU A 84 -7.47 31.26 -26.90
CA LEU A 84 -8.17 30.12 -27.50
C LEU A 84 -9.42 29.76 -26.68
N GLU A 85 -10.55 30.40 -26.99
CA GLU A 85 -11.83 30.21 -26.30
C GLU A 85 -12.55 28.87 -26.62
N SER A 86 -12.01 27.99 -27.47
CA SER A 86 -12.81 26.88 -28.03
C SER A 86 -12.44 25.45 -27.67
N ASP A 87 -11.24 25.15 -27.18
CA ASP A 87 -10.89 23.79 -26.71
C ASP A 87 -9.59 23.87 -25.89
N LEU A 88 -9.70 24.14 -24.58
CA LEU A 88 -8.52 24.21 -23.70
C LEU A 88 -7.91 22.80 -23.56
N PRO A 89 -6.65 22.58 -23.98
CA PRO A 89 -6.04 21.26 -23.86
C PRO A 89 -5.92 20.89 -22.38
N LEU A 90 -6.48 19.74 -22.00
CA LEU A 90 -6.33 19.22 -20.65
C LEU A 90 -4.89 18.74 -20.44
N VAL A 91 -4.16 19.41 -19.55
CA VAL A 91 -2.78 19.04 -19.21
C VAL A 91 -2.81 17.97 -18.12
N PRO A 92 -2.16 16.81 -18.32
CA PRO A 92 -2.18 15.73 -17.33
C PRO A 92 -1.54 16.19 -16.02
N VAL A 93 -2.25 16.02 -14.90
CA VAL A 93 -1.70 16.28 -13.56
C VAL A 93 -0.63 15.26 -13.19
N ARG A 94 0.28 15.65 -12.29
CA ARG A 94 1.34 14.81 -11.72
C ARG A 94 1.18 14.68 -10.21
N PRO A 95 0.11 14.03 -9.74
CA PRO A 95 -0.18 14.00 -8.31
C PRO A 95 0.80 13.16 -7.49
N PHE A 96 1.00 13.58 -6.25
CA PHE A 96 1.64 12.81 -5.19
C PHE A 96 0.92 13.01 -3.85
N VAL A 97 1.08 12.05 -2.93
CA VAL A 97 0.50 12.14 -1.59
C VAL A 97 1.61 12.40 -0.57
N GLU A 98 1.44 13.45 0.24
CA GLU A 98 2.25 13.73 1.42
C GLU A 98 1.50 13.27 2.68
N VAL A 99 2.10 12.36 3.43
CA VAL A 99 1.61 11.95 4.74
C VAL A 99 2.40 12.69 5.81
N SER A 100 1.70 13.29 6.78
CA SER A 100 2.33 14.00 7.88
C SER A 100 1.74 13.66 9.24
N PHE A 101 2.63 13.56 10.23
CA PHE A 101 2.32 13.24 11.62
C PHE A 101 3.43 13.78 12.53
N GLN A 102 3.09 14.44 13.66
CA GLN A 102 4.07 14.93 14.65
C GLN A 102 5.24 15.74 14.04
N ASN A 103 4.94 16.67 13.13
CA ASN A 103 5.93 17.48 12.41
C ASN A 103 6.88 16.70 11.47
N ARG A 104 6.62 15.41 11.26
CA ARG A 104 7.33 14.57 10.28
C ARG A 104 6.49 14.43 9.03
N LYS A 105 7.17 14.33 7.90
CA LYS A 105 6.53 14.25 6.57
C LYS A 105 7.26 13.19 5.75
N CYS A 106 6.49 12.43 4.99
CA CYS A 106 7.00 11.59 3.92
C CYS A 106 6.02 11.68 2.75
N ARG A 107 6.50 11.37 1.54
CA ARG A 107 5.68 11.47 0.33
C ARG A 107 5.90 10.28 -0.58
N THR A 108 4.89 9.99 -1.41
CA THR A 108 5.02 9.08 -2.54
C THR A 108 5.85 9.72 -3.66
N THR A 109 6.23 8.92 -4.66
CA THR A 109 6.61 9.47 -5.97
C THR A 109 5.42 10.18 -6.63
N THR A 110 5.68 10.96 -7.67
CA THR A 110 4.62 11.45 -8.56
C THR A 110 4.10 10.32 -9.44
N ALA A 111 2.81 10.34 -9.75
CA ALA A 111 2.18 9.54 -10.79
C ALA A 111 1.44 10.47 -11.76
N GLU A 112 1.03 10.00 -12.94
CA GLU A 112 0.40 10.85 -13.96
C GLU A 112 -1.11 10.60 -14.09
N GLY A 113 -1.85 11.66 -14.44
CA GLY A 113 -3.26 11.61 -14.81
C GLY A 113 -4.25 11.72 -13.63
N ALA A 114 -5.54 11.72 -13.98
CA ALA A 114 -6.66 11.90 -13.04
C ALA A 114 -6.92 10.68 -12.12
N ASN A 115 -6.34 9.53 -12.46
CA ASN A 115 -6.53 8.26 -11.74
C ASN A 115 -5.15 7.62 -11.41
N PRO A 116 -4.31 8.32 -10.64
CA PRO A 116 -2.95 7.88 -10.37
C PRO A 116 -2.91 6.62 -9.50
N THR A 117 -1.89 5.78 -9.73
CA THR A 117 -1.59 4.61 -8.87
C THR A 117 -0.13 4.70 -8.42
N TRP A 118 0.10 4.62 -7.11
CA TRP A 118 1.44 4.67 -6.51
C TRP A 118 1.86 3.31 -5.95
N ASN A 119 0.96 2.64 -5.24
CA ASN A 119 1.20 1.39 -4.51
C ASN A 119 2.50 1.43 -3.68
N GLN A 120 2.62 2.45 -2.82
CA GLN A 120 3.83 2.75 -2.05
C GLN A 120 3.60 2.75 -0.55
N ASP A 121 4.53 2.14 0.19
CA ASP A 121 4.55 2.17 1.65
C ASP A 121 5.33 3.37 2.16
N LEU A 122 4.65 4.19 2.97
CA LEU A 122 5.23 5.34 3.65
C LEU A 122 5.31 5.03 5.15
N ARG A 123 6.51 5.12 5.72
CA ARG A 123 6.74 4.86 7.15
C ARG A 123 7.00 6.16 7.89
N ILE A 124 6.25 6.41 8.95
CA ILE A 124 6.43 7.58 9.81
C ILE A 124 6.66 7.10 11.25
N PRO A 125 7.87 7.26 11.80
CA PRO A 125 8.12 6.88 13.17
C PRO A 125 7.45 7.86 14.15
N VAL A 126 6.81 7.29 15.17
CA VAL A 126 6.00 7.94 16.19
C VAL A 126 6.85 8.23 17.42
N LYS A 127 6.79 9.47 17.91
CA LYS A 127 7.34 9.82 19.21
C LYS A 127 6.29 9.55 20.29
N LEU A 128 6.54 8.57 21.15
CA LEU A 128 5.69 8.32 22.30
C LEU A 128 5.96 9.38 23.36
N ALA A 129 4.91 10.08 23.80
CA ALA A 129 4.98 10.89 25.00
C ALA A 129 5.13 9.97 26.23
N SER A 130 5.74 10.47 27.30
CA SER A 130 5.89 9.76 28.59
C SER A 130 4.55 9.33 29.21
N SER A 131 3.43 9.90 28.75
CA SER A 131 2.05 9.57 29.13
C SER A 131 1.42 8.42 28.33
N GLY A 132 2.15 7.77 27.42
CA GLY A 132 1.69 6.60 26.64
C GLY A 132 1.06 6.94 25.27
N LEU A 133 0.91 5.92 24.42
CA LEU A 133 0.50 6.06 23.00
C LEU A 133 -0.94 6.59 22.81
N TYR A 134 -1.86 6.28 23.73
CA TYR A 134 -3.28 6.62 23.59
C TYR A 134 -3.61 8.09 23.83
N ASN A 135 -2.69 8.84 24.46
CA ASN A 135 -2.92 10.22 24.85
C ASN A 135 -2.32 11.23 23.87
N VAL A 136 -1.96 10.76 22.67
CA VAL A 136 -1.48 11.61 21.58
C VAL A 136 -2.70 12.21 20.86
N PRO A 137 -2.99 13.52 21.00
CA PRO A 137 -4.15 14.16 20.37
C PRO A 137 -3.93 14.41 18.86
N ASP A 138 -2.74 14.11 18.35
CA ASP A 138 -2.35 14.40 16.98
C ASP A 138 -3.18 13.60 15.96
N LYS A 139 -3.31 14.17 14.77
CA LYS A 139 -3.96 13.55 13.62
C LYS A 139 -2.92 13.21 12.57
N LEU A 140 -3.12 12.09 11.90
CA LEU A 140 -2.43 11.75 10.67
C LEU A 140 -3.10 12.52 9.52
N TYR A 141 -2.32 13.27 8.75
CA TYR A 141 -2.81 14.00 7.60
C TYR A 141 -2.27 13.35 6.32
N CYS A 142 -3.15 12.99 5.40
CA CYS A 142 -2.79 12.61 4.04
C CYS A 142 -3.22 13.74 3.11
N GLN A 143 -2.28 14.40 2.46
CA GLN A 143 -2.51 15.55 1.60
C GLN A 143 -2.17 15.18 0.15
N LEU A 144 -3.10 15.41 -0.76
CA LEU A 144 -2.90 15.22 -2.18
C LEU A 144 -2.45 16.54 -2.80
N TYR A 145 -1.35 16.51 -3.55
CA TYR A 145 -0.82 17.65 -4.28
C TYR A 145 -0.63 17.31 -5.75
N ASP A 146 -0.72 18.31 -6.62
CA ASP A 146 -0.16 18.29 -7.98
C ASP A 146 1.24 18.91 -7.98
N GLU A 147 2.20 18.29 -8.68
CA GLU A 147 3.56 18.79 -8.85
C GLU A 147 3.75 19.36 -10.25
N THR A 148 4.02 20.66 -10.35
CA THR A 148 4.23 21.35 -11.63
C THR A 148 5.66 21.87 -11.71
N VAL A 149 6.30 21.66 -12.87
CA VAL A 149 7.60 22.25 -13.19
C VAL A 149 7.33 23.54 -13.94
N VAL A 150 7.67 24.68 -13.33
CA VAL A 150 7.54 26.01 -13.94
C VAL A 150 8.90 26.44 -14.44
N ASP A 151 8.99 26.79 -15.71
CA ASP A 151 10.18 27.42 -16.29
C ASP A 151 10.18 28.91 -15.93
N LEU A 152 11.26 29.39 -15.31
CA LEU A 152 11.42 30.79 -14.91
C LEU A 152 12.12 31.64 -15.99
N LEU A 153 12.51 31.02 -17.12
CA LEU A 153 13.11 31.74 -18.23
C LEU A 153 12.04 32.33 -19.14
N GLU A 154 11.94 33.66 -19.11
CA GLU A 154 11.12 34.43 -20.06
C GLU A 154 11.84 34.69 -21.39
N ASP A 155 13.18 34.63 -21.42
CA ASP A 155 14.01 34.91 -22.59
C ASP A 155 14.70 33.63 -23.13
N ASP A 156 14.31 33.20 -24.32
CA ASP A 156 14.83 32.01 -24.99
C ASP A 156 16.35 32.06 -25.23
N ARG A 157 16.95 33.26 -25.31
CA ARG A 157 18.39 33.43 -25.54
C ARG A 157 19.26 32.99 -24.35
N GLN A 158 18.67 32.89 -23.15
CA GLN A 158 19.39 32.48 -21.94
C GLN A 158 19.31 30.97 -21.66
N ARG A 159 18.47 30.24 -22.42
CA ARG A 159 18.27 28.79 -22.28
C ARG A 159 19.50 27.95 -22.61
N GLU A 160 20.44 28.49 -23.38
CA GLU A 160 21.66 27.76 -23.76
C GLU A 160 22.65 27.56 -22.61
N THR A 161 22.54 28.35 -21.52
CA THR A 161 23.57 28.36 -20.46
C THR A 161 23.05 28.04 -19.06
N ASN A 162 21.76 28.20 -18.78
CA ASN A 162 21.23 28.03 -17.42
C ASN A 162 19.86 27.35 -17.41
N ILE A 163 19.65 26.39 -16.50
CA ILE A 163 18.36 25.76 -16.22
C ILE A 163 17.72 26.47 -15.02
N HIS A 164 16.65 27.24 -15.22
CA HIS A 164 15.89 27.88 -14.13
C HIS A 164 14.48 27.29 -14.01
N GLN A 165 14.40 26.03 -13.61
CA GLN A 165 13.12 25.39 -13.32
C GLN A 165 12.79 25.44 -11.84
N ARG A 166 11.53 25.72 -11.49
CA ARG A 166 11.01 25.66 -10.13
C ARG A 166 9.92 24.62 -10.03
N LEU A 167 10.03 23.75 -9.03
CA LEU A 167 8.95 22.85 -8.63
C LEU A 167 7.93 23.61 -7.78
N GLN A 168 6.70 23.67 -8.25
CA GLN A 168 5.56 24.18 -7.53
C GLN A 168 4.63 23.03 -7.14
N ARG A 169 3.99 23.16 -5.97
CA ARG A 169 3.00 22.20 -5.48
C ARG A 169 1.66 22.90 -5.33
N GLN A 170 0.61 22.27 -5.83
CA GLN A 170 -0.78 22.76 -5.72
C GLN A 170 -1.58 21.78 -4.89
N TRP A 171 -2.26 22.27 -3.85
CA TRP A 171 -3.03 21.42 -2.95
C TRP A 171 -4.38 21.05 -3.57
N LEU A 172 -4.68 19.75 -3.68
CA LEU A 172 -5.89 19.23 -4.31
C LEU A 172 -6.86 18.60 -3.31
N GLY A 173 -6.38 18.13 -2.16
CA GLY A 173 -7.26 17.60 -1.13
C GLY A 173 -6.56 17.10 0.11
N SER A 174 -7.36 16.81 1.15
CA SER A 174 -6.86 16.30 2.43
C SER A 174 -7.76 15.23 3.03
N LEU A 175 -7.13 14.30 3.74
CA LEU A 175 -7.76 13.34 4.62
C LEU A 175 -7.11 13.43 6.00
N GLN A 176 -7.93 13.43 7.05
CA GLN A 176 -7.47 13.50 8.43
C GLN A 176 -7.94 12.27 9.19
N ILE A 177 -7.02 11.57 9.85
CA ILE A 177 -7.32 10.38 10.63
C ILE A 177 -6.77 10.60 12.05
N PRO A 178 -7.63 10.68 13.08
CA PRO A 178 -7.17 10.79 14.46
C PRO A 178 -6.29 9.61 14.87
N PHE A 179 -5.18 9.86 15.55
CA PHE A 179 -4.28 8.79 15.97
C PHE A 179 -4.94 7.80 16.94
N SER A 180 -5.90 8.26 17.76
CA SER A 180 -6.75 7.39 18.57
C SER A 180 -7.50 6.32 17.77
N SER A 181 -7.89 6.63 16.52
CA SER A 181 -8.53 5.68 15.61
C SER A 181 -7.53 4.62 15.13
N LEU A 182 -6.27 5.00 14.91
CA LEU A 182 -5.19 4.06 14.56
C LEU A 182 -4.83 3.17 15.75
N CYS A 183 -4.78 3.70 16.97
CA CYS A 183 -4.50 2.91 18.17
C CYS A 183 -5.64 1.92 18.50
N SER A 184 -6.89 2.30 18.23
CA SER A 184 -8.07 1.47 18.52
C SER A 184 -8.28 0.38 17.47
N ASN A 185 -7.88 0.64 16.21
CA ASN A 185 -8.06 -0.28 15.09
C ASN A 185 -6.72 -0.92 14.72
N SER A 186 -6.64 -2.25 14.72
CA SER A 186 -5.40 -2.95 14.32
C SER A 186 -4.94 -2.68 12.88
N ARG A 187 -5.84 -2.18 12.03
CA ARG A 187 -5.61 -1.80 10.63
C ARG A 187 -6.78 -0.92 10.18
N ILE A 188 -6.48 0.16 9.47
CA ILE A 188 -7.48 0.97 8.75
C ILE A 188 -7.28 0.71 7.27
N GLU A 189 -8.34 0.37 6.55
CA GLU A 189 -8.28 0.00 5.14
C GLU A 189 -9.55 0.50 4.46
N GLY A 190 -9.39 1.16 3.32
CA GLY A 190 -10.54 1.58 2.53
C GLY A 190 -10.23 2.62 1.48
N THR A 191 -11.29 3.06 0.82
CA THR A 191 -11.30 4.20 -0.08
C THR A 191 -11.99 5.35 0.63
N PHE A 192 -11.26 6.44 0.81
CA PHE A 192 -11.70 7.62 1.54
C PHE A 192 -11.91 8.78 0.58
N GLN A 193 -13.00 9.51 0.78
CA GLN A 193 -13.22 10.78 0.09
C GLN A 193 -12.28 11.83 0.68
N LEU A 194 -11.56 12.56 -0.18
CA LEU A 194 -10.74 13.68 0.23
C LEU A 194 -11.61 14.93 0.38
N TYR A 195 -11.31 15.74 1.40
CA TYR A 195 -11.79 17.11 1.46
C TYR A 195 -11.04 17.93 0.40
N SER A 196 -11.76 18.37 -0.63
CA SER A 196 -11.25 19.23 -1.70
C SER A 196 -11.52 20.71 -1.40
N PRO A 197 -10.72 21.65 -1.95
CA PRO A 197 -11.04 23.07 -1.87
C PRO A 197 -12.42 23.37 -2.49
N PRO A 198 -13.13 24.41 -2.02
CA PRO A 198 -14.43 24.79 -2.57
C PRO A 198 -14.34 25.33 -4.01
N VAL A 199 -13.17 25.86 -4.40
CA VAL A 199 -12.91 26.39 -5.76
C VAL A 199 -11.62 25.77 -6.29
N LEU A 200 -11.68 25.22 -7.51
CA LEU A 200 -10.57 24.56 -8.21
C LEU A 200 -9.97 25.53 -9.25
N LEU A 201 -9.19 26.50 -8.80
CA LEU A 201 -8.58 27.50 -9.69
C LEU A 201 -7.59 26.87 -10.66
N GLY A 202 -7.90 26.91 -11.96
CA GLY A 202 -7.06 26.30 -13.01
C GLY A 202 -7.16 24.78 -13.10
N TYR A 203 -8.16 24.17 -12.45
CA TYR A 203 -8.43 22.73 -12.55
C TYR A 203 -9.89 22.45 -12.85
N GLN A 204 -10.15 21.40 -13.63
CA GLN A 204 -11.49 20.92 -13.94
C GLN A 204 -11.59 19.42 -13.71
N ARG A 205 -12.77 18.94 -13.31
CA ARG A 205 -13.04 17.50 -13.27
C ARG A 205 -13.47 17.01 -14.65
N GLU A 206 -12.99 15.84 -15.05
CA GLU A 206 -13.29 15.23 -16.36
C GLU A 206 -14.80 15.06 -16.62
N SER A 207 -15.61 14.91 -15.56
CA SER A 207 -17.07 14.86 -15.62
C SER A 207 -17.72 16.14 -16.15
N GLN A 208 -17.15 17.31 -15.89
CA GLN A 208 -17.67 18.59 -16.39
C GLN A 208 -17.37 18.82 -17.86
N HIS A 209 -16.25 18.29 -18.37
CA HIS A 209 -15.91 18.40 -19.80
C HIS A 209 -16.85 17.57 -20.69
N ARG A 210 -17.37 16.43 -20.19
CA ARG A 210 -18.23 15.52 -20.96
C ARG A 210 -19.71 15.90 -21.00
N GLN A 211 -20.18 16.96 -20.34
CA GLN A 211 -21.60 17.29 -20.28
C GLN A 211 -22.00 18.49 -21.15
N VAL A 212 -22.26 18.21 -22.43
CA VAL A 212 -23.12 19.03 -23.32
C VAL A 212 -24.56 18.47 -23.38
N SER A 213 -24.88 17.38 -22.66
CA SER A 213 -26.22 16.77 -22.68
C SER A 213 -26.73 16.36 -21.29
N SER A 214 -27.64 17.18 -20.77
CA SER A 214 -28.77 16.83 -19.87
C SER A 214 -28.55 15.78 -18.76
N SER A 215 -28.16 16.22 -17.56
CA SER A 215 -28.81 15.89 -16.27
C SER A 215 -27.94 16.31 -15.06
N PRO A 216 -28.49 16.88 -13.98
CA PRO A 216 -27.73 17.30 -12.81
C PRO A 216 -27.49 16.08 -11.90
N THR A 217 -26.62 15.16 -12.29
CA THR A 217 -26.11 14.15 -11.35
C THR A 217 -24.78 14.60 -10.77
N SER A 218 -24.88 15.54 -9.83
CA SER A 218 -23.83 16.16 -8.98
C SER A 218 -23.12 15.17 -8.02
N LEU A 219 -22.96 13.90 -8.39
CA LEU A 219 -22.47 12.84 -7.50
C LEU A 219 -20.99 12.48 -7.70
N ARG A 220 -20.30 13.04 -8.71
CA ARG A 220 -18.89 12.76 -9.05
C ARG A 220 -17.99 13.98 -8.91
N ASP A 221 -18.24 14.75 -7.86
CA ASP A 221 -17.51 15.98 -7.56
C ASP A 221 -16.51 15.79 -6.43
N SER A 222 -15.88 14.61 -6.34
CA SER A 222 -15.01 14.33 -5.21
C SER A 222 -13.87 13.42 -5.59
N THR A 223 -12.70 13.73 -5.04
CA THR A 223 -11.51 12.92 -5.22
C THR A 223 -11.49 11.84 -4.15
N PHE A 224 -11.18 10.61 -4.53
CA PHE A 224 -11.11 9.47 -3.62
C PHE A 224 -9.68 8.96 -3.53
N LEU A 225 -9.26 8.52 -2.34
CA LEU A 225 -7.94 7.98 -2.05
C LEU A 225 -8.07 6.59 -1.41
N THR A 226 -7.49 5.57 -2.04
CA THR A 226 -7.40 4.23 -1.47
C THR A 226 -6.08 4.07 -0.71
N LEU A 227 -6.16 3.71 0.57
CA LEU A 227 -5.00 3.50 1.42
C LEU A 227 -5.23 2.43 2.49
N PHE A 228 -4.12 1.90 3.00
CA PHE A 228 -4.08 0.97 4.12
C PHE A 228 -3.11 1.49 5.18
N ILE A 229 -3.53 1.50 6.45
CA ILE A 229 -2.72 1.99 7.57
C ILE A 229 -2.61 0.91 8.63
N THR A 230 -1.39 0.67 9.11
CA THR A 230 -1.06 -0.33 10.14
C THR A 230 -0.04 0.20 11.13
#